data_AF-A0A662WA60-F1
#
_entry.id   AF-A0A662WA60-F1
#
_cell.length_a   1.000
_cell.length_b   1.000
_cell.length_c   1.000
_cell.angle_alpha   90.00
_cell.angle_beta   90.00
_cell.angle_gamma   90.00
#
_symmetry.space_group_name_H-M   'P 1'
#
loop_
_entity.id
_entity.type
_entity.pdbx_description
1 polymer ?
#
loop_
_entity_poly.entity_id
_entity_poly.type
_entity_poly.pdbx_seq_one_letter_code
_entity_poly.pdbx_strand_id
1 'polypeptide(L)'
;MEKLKISMLGVLIFLILASPALADRGMIPLTPSILEESEQNAIIAWNGNEEILILATKVEASNNTTVLEILPLPSKPKVEKAKVESFYKLFEILNRKYRAMGGFGFAAQKGGGFEIVFQKRIGMHYLTVVYVSDPDDFSRWFRDFITERKINASEVKIPAGFTQIIGDYTSRGYNYFVIDLINVTTEQRTVDPILYRFKIDKLYYPLKITSSIKSDTRINLFLLANGIVMQEDLKRARMWEIRNPSVYTFLSKSQLAEVNSQIAEILDGAYVVNAYYVGNTAHLVDDLEVYKLHIPGIHEHLAKLLEGTTIYLCLSAFSALNMGGFTLFASIMVFSPLLGFLAVFYILHRAIKSPKVEIRNAKIRKYLSYIVPALVTILIALLPGILAFMSIFILFFLGVVFALYIAVKVIFKPQK
;
A
#
# COMPACT_ATOMS: atom_id res chain seq x y z
N MET A 1 -7.41 41.79 18.46
CA MET A 1 -6.30 41.03 19.07
C MET A 1 -6.79 39.85 19.92
N GLU A 2 -7.86 39.98 20.72
CA GLU A 2 -8.41 38.85 21.50
C GLU A 2 -8.85 37.65 20.67
N LYS A 3 -9.54 37.86 19.54
CA LYS A 3 -9.96 36.76 18.64
C LYS A 3 -8.78 36.00 18.02
N LEU A 4 -7.64 36.66 17.83
CA LEU A 4 -6.40 36.04 17.33
C LEU A 4 -5.71 35.21 18.42
N LYS A 5 -5.75 35.69 19.68
CA LYS A 5 -5.25 34.95 20.85
C LYS A 5 -6.08 33.71 21.17
N ILE A 6 -7.41 33.79 21.05
CA ILE A 6 -8.31 32.64 21.25
C ILE A 6 -8.12 31.59 20.14
N SER A 7 -7.90 32.03 18.90
CA SER A 7 -7.59 31.13 17.78
C SER A 7 -6.21 30.45 17.93
N MET A 8 -5.18 31.18 18.37
CA MET A 8 -3.86 30.60 18.70
C MET A 8 -3.93 29.64 19.88
N LEU A 9 -4.73 29.93 20.90
CA LEU A 9 -4.93 29.04 22.06
C LEU A 9 -5.66 27.76 21.64
N GLY A 10 -6.64 27.85 20.74
CA GLY A 10 -7.32 26.70 20.15
C GLY A 10 -6.38 25.80 19.34
N VAL A 11 -5.47 26.38 18.55
CA VAL A 11 -4.44 25.63 17.79
C VAL A 11 -3.39 25.01 18.73
N LEU A 12 -3.02 25.70 19.81
CA LEU A 12 -2.09 25.18 20.81
C LEU A 12 -2.70 24.03 21.63
N ILE A 13 -3.99 24.12 21.99
CA ILE A 13 -4.74 23.03 22.64
C ILE A 13 -4.92 21.83 21.69
N PHE A 14 -5.10 22.07 20.38
CA PHE A 14 -5.15 21.02 19.37
C PHE A 14 -3.79 20.33 19.15
N LEU A 15 -2.67 21.06 19.32
CA LEU A 15 -1.31 20.51 19.29
C LEU A 15 -0.95 19.71 20.57
N ILE A 16 -1.58 20.02 21.71
CA ILE A 16 -1.39 19.29 22.98
C ILE A 16 -2.25 18.01 23.05
N LEU A 17 -3.21 17.84 22.13
CA LEU A 17 -4.01 16.62 21.98
C LEU A 17 -3.42 15.60 20.98
N ALA A 18 -2.15 15.78 20.56
CA ALA A 18 -1.42 14.71 19.92
C ALA A 18 -1.28 13.57 20.94
N SER A 19 -2.16 12.58 20.80
CA SER A 19 -2.21 11.43 21.70
C SER A 19 -0.89 10.68 21.59
N PRO A 20 -0.34 10.22 22.73
CA PRO A 20 0.78 9.29 22.71
C PRO A 20 0.38 8.08 21.84
N ALA A 21 1.27 7.70 20.94
CA ALA A 21 1.04 6.65 19.96
C ALA A 21 1.75 5.36 20.42
N LEU A 22 1.04 4.22 20.45
CA LEU A 22 1.38 2.95 21.09
C LEU A 22 0.84 1.78 20.32
N ALA A 23 1.83 1.00 19.91
CA ALA A 23 1.98 -0.44 19.87
C ALA A 23 1.61 -1.14 18.59
N ASP A 24 2.46 -2.14 18.30
CA ASP A 24 2.29 -3.38 17.60
C ASP A 24 3.41 -4.40 17.99
N ARG A 25 3.06 -5.69 18.19
CA ARG A 25 3.71 -6.69 19.09
C ARG A 25 3.17 -6.58 20.52
N GLY A 26 3.04 -7.72 21.21
CA GLY A 26 2.68 -7.71 22.61
C GLY A 26 3.87 -7.24 23.42
N MET A 27 3.81 -6.05 24.04
CA MET A 27 4.94 -5.53 24.82
C MET A 27 4.67 -5.56 26.31
N ILE A 28 5.67 -6.00 27.06
CA ILE A 28 5.68 -5.96 28.52
C ILE A 28 6.93 -5.19 28.97
N PRO A 29 6.81 -3.95 29.50
CA PRO A 29 7.94 -3.25 30.07
C PRO A 29 8.38 -3.94 31.37
N LEU A 30 9.68 -4.17 31.50
CA LEU A 30 10.26 -4.88 32.65
C LEU A 30 10.53 -3.96 33.86
N THR A 31 10.41 -2.65 33.65
CA THR A 31 10.37 -1.63 34.70
C THR A 31 9.17 -0.70 34.47
N PRO A 32 8.68 0.04 35.48
CA PRO A 32 7.54 0.92 35.31
C PRO A 32 7.81 2.02 34.28
N SER A 33 7.28 1.85 33.07
CA SER A 33 7.33 2.83 31.99
C SER A 33 6.04 2.80 31.18
N ILE A 34 5.65 3.96 30.66
CA ILE A 34 4.69 4.05 29.57
C ILE A 34 5.52 3.81 28.30
N LEU A 35 5.11 2.87 27.47
CA LEU A 35 5.73 2.68 26.16
C LEU A 35 5.04 3.60 25.16
N GLU A 36 5.63 3.86 24.02
CA GLU A 36 5.01 4.47 22.83
C GLU A 36 5.56 3.79 21.57
N GLU A 37 4.70 3.29 20.70
CA GLU A 37 5.05 2.81 19.38
C GLU A 37 4.15 3.48 18.36
N SER A 38 4.80 4.31 17.58
CA SER A 38 4.14 5.23 16.66
C SER A 38 3.98 4.64 15.26
N GLU A 39 4.74 3.60 14.93
CA GLU A 39 4.82 3.10 13.56
C GLU A 39 5.34 1.67 13.47
N GLN A 40 4.63 0.86 12.69
CA GLN A 40 5.00 -0.49 12.34
C GLN A 40 5.07 -0.65 10.82
N ASN A 41 6.16 -1.24 10.34
CA ASN A 41 6.35 -1.55 8.92
C ASN A 41 6.67 -3.03 8.75
N ALA A 42 5.93 -3.72 7.88
CA ALA A 42 6.17 -5.13 7.57
C ALA A 42 6.20 -5.41 6.07
N ILE A 43 7.08 -6.32 5.67
CA ILE A 43 7.02 -7.00 4.37
C ILE A 43 6.59 -8.44 4.66
N ILE A 44 5.48 -8.88 4.06
CA ILE A 44 4.92 -10.21 4.24
C ILE A 44 4.94 -10.89 2.88
N ALA A 45 5.75 -11.94 2.73
CA ALA A 45 5.88 -12.70 1.50
C ALA A 45 5.34 -14.12 1.70
N TRP A 46 4.25 -14.47 1.02
CA TRP A 46 3.58 -15.75 1.18
C TRP A 46 3.36 -16.46 -0.16
N ASN A 47 3.75 -17.74 -0.22
CA ASN A 47 3.67 -18.54 -1.45
C ASN A 47 2.54 -19.58 -1.46
N GLY A 48 1.72 -19.65 -0.42
CA GLY A 48 0.69 -20.67 -0.24
C GLY A 48 0.95 -21.63 0.93
N ASN A 49 2.21 -21.87 1.28
CA ASN A 49 2.61 -22.86 2.29
C ASN A 49 3.68 -22.36 3.28
N GLU A 50 4.42 -21.32 2.90
CA GLU A 50 5.49 -20.71 3.67
C GLU A 50 5.35 -19.19 3.60
N GLU A 51 5.60 -18.53 4.71
CA GLU A 51 5.60 -17.08 4.84
C GLU A 51 6.94 -16.56 5.37
N ILE A 52 7.41 -15.47 4.77
CA ILE A 52 8.50 -14.64 5.29
C ILE A 52 7.90 -13.31 5.74
N LEU A 53 8.04 -13.03 7.03
CA LEU A 53 7.66 -11.76 7.65
C LEU A 53 8.93 -11.00 8.03
N ILE A 54 9.16 -9.85 7.40
CA ILE A 54 10.21 -8.89 7.80
C ILE A 54 9.52 -7.75 8.53
N LEU A 55 9.83 -7.56 9.82
CA LEU A 55 9.13 -6.63 10.68
C LEU A 55 10.10 -5.58 11.25
N ALA A 56 9.72 -4.30 11.16
CA ALA A 56 10.41 -3.18 11.77
C ALA A 56 9.41 -2.32 12.56
N THR A 57 9.73 -2.02 13.82
CA THR A 57 8.88 -1.26 14.75
C THR A 57 9.62 -0.01 15.23
N LYS A 58 8.86 1.05 15.50
CA LYS A 58 9.40 2.31 16.02
C LYS A 58 8.84 2.55 17.42
N VAL A 59 9.71 2.41 18.42
CA VAL A 59 9.34 2.38 19.83
C VAL A 59 10.10 3.47 20.60
N GLU A 60 9.43 4.06 21.58
CA GLU A 60 9.92 4.96 22.61
C GLU A 60 9.29 4.62 23.96
N ALA A 61 9.83 5.16 25.04
CA ALA A 61 9.34 4.91 26.38
C ALA A 61 9.47 6.17 27.24
N SER A 62 8.56 6.38 28.18
CA SER A 62 8.62 7.53 29.10
C SER A 62 9.90 7.56 29.92
N ASN A 63 10.52 6.40 30.18
CA ASN A 63 11.83 6.26 30.80
C ASN A 63 12.62 5.14 30.10
N ASN A 64 13.95 5.13 30.25
CA ASN A 64 14.77 4.03 29.76
C ASN A 64 14.33 2.71 30.44
N THR A 65 13.99 1.71 29.63
CA THR A 65 13.49 0.42 30.09
C THR A 65 13.89 -0.70 29.14
N THR A 66 13.84 -1.93 29.63
CA THR A 66 13.90 -3.12 28.77
C THR A 66 12.48 -3.59 28.53
N VAL A 67 12.16 -3.88 27.28
CA VAL A 67 10.83 -4.31 26.85
C VAL A 67 10.92 -5.73 26.35
N LEU A 68 9.98 -6.56 26.81
CA LEU A 68 9.72 -7.89 26.25
C LEU A 68 8.67 -7.77 25.15
N GLU A 69 9.06 -7.95 23.90
CA GLU A 69 8.15 -8.02 22.77
C GLU A 69 7.78 -9.47 22.46
N ILE A 70 6.52 -9.70 22.10
CA ILE A 70 5.94 -11.02 21.89
C ILE A 70 5.22 -11.06 20.54
N LEU A 71 5.55 -12.04 19.72
CA LEU A 71 4.98 -12.29 18.40
C LEU A 71 4.45 -13.74 18.31
N PRO A 72 3.12 -13.94 18.24
CA PRO A 72 2.52 -15.27 18.09
C PRO A 72 2.55 -15.73 16.63
N LEU A 73 2.99 -16.97 16.41
CA LEU A 73 3.13 -17.62 15.11
C LEU A 73 2.53 -19.04 15.12
N PRO A 74 2.02 -19.52 13.97
CA PRO A 74 1.35 -20.82 13.86
C PRO A 74 2.30 -22.01 13.79
N SER A 75 3.55 -21.79 13.42
CA SER A 75 4.57 -22.84 13.36
C SER A 75 5.93 -22.29 13.80
N LYS A 76 6.86 -23.20 14.13
CA LYS A 76 8.20 -22.84 14.58
C LYS A 76 8.92 -22.01 13.50
N PRO A 77 9.27 -20.74 13.77
CA PRO A 77 9.98 -19.93 12.79
C PRO A 77 11.49 -20.22 12.80
N LYS A 78 12.11 -19.96 11.65
CA LYS A 78 13.52 -19.56 11.58
C LYS A 78 13.56 -18.03 11.76
N VAL A 79 14.40 -17.56 12.67
CA VAL A 79 14.49 -16.14 13.04
C VAL A 79 15.88 -15.61 12.72
N GLU A 80 15.95 -14.50 11.99
CA GLU A 80 17.20 -13.88 11.54
C GLU A 80 17.13 -12.36 11.61
N LYS A 81 18.27 -11.68 11.72
CA LYS A 81 18.31 -10.22 11.54
C LYS A 81 18.04 -9.89 10.07
N ALA A 82 17.07 -9.01 9.82
CA ALA A 82 16.79 -8.48 8.50
C ALA A 82 17.56 -7.19 8.22
N LYS A 83 17.73 -6.92 6.93
CA LYS A 83 18.34 -5.70 6.41
C LYS A 83 17.26 -4.63 6.22
N VAL A 84 17.45 -3.44 6.81
CA VAL A 84 16.56 -2.28 6.58
C VAL A 84 16.49 -1.93 5.10
N GLU A 85 17.55 -2.20 4.35
CA GLU A 85 17.66 -2.04 2.91
C GLU A 85 16.53 -2.75 2.16
N SER A 86 15.93 -3.81 2.72
CA SER A 86 14.78 -4.49 2.12
C SER A 86 13.60 -3.53 1.92
N PHE A 87 13.29 -2.70 2.92
CA PHE A 87 12.22 -1.70 2.84
C PHE A 87 12.55 -0.60 1.83
N TYR A 88 13.78 -0.08 1.86
CA TYR A 88 14.21 0.95 0.91
C TYR A 88 14.18 0.45 -0.53
N LYS A 89 14.62 -0.78 -0.79
CA LYS A 89 14.62 -1.38 -2.12
C LYS A 89 13.22 -1.64 -2.63
N LEU A 90 12.33 -2.15 -1.78
CA LEU A 90 10.92 -2.31 -2.13
C LEU A 90 10.31 -0.97 -2.51
N PHE A 91 10.51 0.06 -1.68
CA PHE A 91 10.00 1.40 -1.95
C PHE A 91 10.57 2.01 -3.23
N GLU A 92 11.88 1.86 -3.48
CA GLU A 92 12.55 2.30 -4.70
C GLU A 92 11.93 1.65 -5.96
N ILE A 93 11.72 0.34 -5.93
CA ILE A 93 11.12 -0.42 -7.03
C ILE A 93 9.69 0.04 -7.28
N LEU A 94 8.89 0.15 -6.21
CA LEU A 94 7.52 0.65 -6.28
C LEU A 94 7.51 2.05 -6.87
N ASN A 95 8.23 3.01 -6.29
CA ASN A 95 8.35 4.39 -6.77
C ASN A 95 8.67 4.47 -8.26
N ARG A 96 9.65 3.68 -8.72
CA ARG A 96 10.06 3.62 -10.12
C ARG A 96 8.91 3.17 -11.03
N LYS A 97 8.16 2.14 -10.63
CA LYS A 97 6.96 1.67 -11.35
C LYS A 97 5.88 2.76 -11.39
N TYR A 98 5.62 3.45 -10.27
CA TYR A 98 4.63 4.55 -10.24
C TYR A 98 5.00 5.72 -11.16
N ARG A 99 6.26 6.16 -11.14
CA ARG A 99 6.72 7.25 -12.02
C ARG A 99 6.63 6.87 -13.49
N ALA A 100 6.94 5.62 -13.84
CA ALA A 100 6.82 5.14 -15.21
C ALA A 100 5.36 5.18 -15.74
N MET A 101 4.38 5.10 -14.85
CA MET A 101 2.95 5.18 -15.19
C MET A 101 2.43 6.63 -15.33
N GLY A 102 3.32 7.64 -15.33
CA GLY A 102 2.95 9.05 -15.51
C GLY A 102 2.36 9.70 -14.25
N GLY A 103 2.32 8.97 -13.12
CA GLY A 103 2.00 9.55 -11.83
C GLY A 103 3.15 10.42 -11.33
N PHE A 104 2.83 11.54 -10.69
CA PHE A 104 3.78 12.13 -9.76
C PHE A 104 4.03 11.07 -8.69
N GLY A 105 5.23 10.45 -8.65
CA GLY A 105 5.52 9.36 -7.71
C GLY A 105 5.21 9.74 -6.26
N PHE A 106 5.36 8.82 -5.29
CA PHE A 106 4.94 9.02 -3.90
C PHE A 106 5.34 10.35 -3.23
N ALA A 107 6.38 11.03 -3.73
CA ALA A 107 6.75 12.39 -3.34
C ALA A 107 5.65 13.47 -3.55
N ALA A 108 4.65 13.25 -4.40
CA ALA A 108 3.52 14.18 -4.58
C ALA A 108 2.31 13.87 -3.70
N GLN A 109 2.29 12.71 -3.01
CA GLN A 109 1.30 12.44 -1.98
C GLN A 109 1.86 12.85 -0.61
N LYS A 110 1.97 14.15 -0.35
CA LYS A 110 2.03 14.63 1.04
C LYS A 110 0.76 14.16 1.75
N GLY A 111 0.89 13.17 2.64
CA GLY A 111 -0.23 12.51 3.32
C GLY A 111 -0.62 11.12 2.78
N GLY A 112 0.09 10.58 1.77
CA GLY A 112 -0.18 9.26 1.18
C GLY A 112 0.34 8.05 1.94
N GLY A 113 0.83 8.21 3.18
CA GLY A 113 1.30 7.09 4.01
C GLY A 113 2.72 6.59 3.74
N PHE A 114 3.48 7.21 2.83
CA PHE A 114 4.79 6.70 2.42
C PHE A 114 5.93 7.70 2.65
N GLU A 115 6.31 7.89 3.90
CA GLU A 115 7.65 8.34 4.26
C GLU A 115 8.14 7.46 5.42
N ILE A 116 8.87 6.39 5.10
CA ILE A 116 9.49 5.56 6.14
C ILE A 116 10.77 6.26 6.58
N VAL A 117 10.70 7.01 7.68
CA VAL A 117 11.85 7.72 8.28
C VAL A 117 12.42 6.89 9.42
N PHE A 118 13.45 6.10 9.13
CA PHE A 118 14.24 5.42 10.13
C PHE A 118 15.16 6.43 10.85
N GLN A 119 14.96 6.64 12.16
CA GLN A 119 15.68 7.67 12.90
C GLN A 119 17.01 7.18 13.50
N LYS A 120 16.94 6.23 14.45
CA LYS A 120 18.10 5.71 15.21
C LYS A 120 17.83 4.27 15.63
N ARG A 121 18.84 3.39 15.47
CA ARG A 121 18.66 1.92 15.53
C ARG A 121 18.92 1.33 16.93
N ILE A 122 18.11 0.35 17.34
CA ILE A 122 18.34 -0.50 18.52
C ILE A 122 18.76 -1.89 18.02
N GLY A 123 20.03 -2.28 18.22
CA GLY A 123 20.61 -3.49 17.61
C GLY A 123 20.92 -4.67 18.55
N MET A 124 20.61 -4.54 19.84
CA MET A 124 20.70 -5.65 20.80
C MET A 124 19.32 -6.31 20.93
N HIS A 125 19.17 -7.44 20.27
CA HIS A 125 18.02 -8.33 20.39
C HIS A 125 18.44 -9.57 21.18
N TYR A 126 17.63 -9.97 22.15
CA TYR A 126 17.69 -11.32 22.68
C TYR A 126 16.44 -12.06 22.23
N LEU A 127 16.61 -12.95 21.26
CA LEU A 127 15.51 -13.70 20.66
C LEU A 127 15.43 -15.10 21.25
N THR A 128 14.24 -15.48 21.71
CA THR A 128 13.91 -16.87 22.05
C THR A 128 12.55 -17.24 21.47
N VAL A 129 12.38 -18.52 21.14
CA VAL A 129 11.13 -19.05 20.62
C VAL A 129 10.59 -20.04 21.63
N VAL A 130 9.38 -19.79 22.11
CA VAL A 130 8.72 -20.58 23.15
C VAL A 130 7.51 -21.26 22.53
N TYR A 131 7.34 -22.54 22.82
CA TYR A 131 6.10 -23.25 22.52
C TYR A 131 5.19 -23.20 23.75
N VAL A 132 3.97 -22.72 23.57
CA VAL A 132 2.96 -22.58 24.62
C VAL A 132 1.72 -23.36 24.19
N SER A 133 1.38 -24.41 24.95
CA SER A 133 0.17 -25.21 24.74
C SER A 133 -1.06 -24.65 25.46
N ASP A 134 -0.85 -23.94 26.56
CA ASP A 134 -1.87 -23.38 27.44
C ASP A 134 -1.43 -21.99 27.95
N PRO A 135 -2.31 -20.96 28.04
CA PRO A 135 -1.98 -19.69 28.69
C PRO A 135 -1.35 -19.80 30.10
N ASP A 136 -1.62 -20.88 30.85
CA ASP A 136 -0.95 -21.14 32.13
C ASP A 136 0.54 -21.51 31.95
N ASP A 137 0.92 -22.17 30.85
CA ASP A 137 2.31 -22.45 30.50
C ASP A 137 3.07 -21.15 30.25
N PHE A 138 2.46 -20.20 29.55
CA PHE A 138 3.07 -18.89 29.32
C PHE A 138 3.31 -18.17 30.64
N SER A 139 2.33 -18.19 31.55
CA SER A 139 2.45 -17.55 32.86
C SER A 139 3.56 -18.17 33.73
N ARG A 140 3.74 -19.49 33.68
CA ARG A 140 4.87 -20.18 34.33
C ARG A 140 6.19 -19.78 33.70
N TRP A 141 6.32 -19.93 32.38
CA TRP A 141 7.52 -19.56 31.64
C TRP A 141 7.93 -18.11 31.89
N PHE A 142 6.99 -17.17 31.89
CA PHE A 142 7.27 -15.76 32.12
C PHE A 142 7.79 -15.48 33.54
N ARG A 143 7.25 -16.18 34.56
CA ARG A 143 7.76 -16.11 35.94
C ARG A 143 9.18 -16.65 36.06
N ASP A 144 9.46 -17.78 35.41
CA ASP A 144 10.80 -18.39 35.39
C ASP A 144 11.78 -17.44 34.69
N PHE A 145 11.38 -16.88 33.54
CA PHE A 145 12.17 -15.90 32.78
C PHE A 145 12.55 -14.66 33.60
N ILE A 146 11.60 -14.07 34.34
CA ILE A 146 11.85 -12.94 35.24
C ILE A 146 12.84 -13.35 36.35
N THR A 147 12.62 -14.51 36.96
CA THR A 147 13.42 -15.02 38.09
C THR A 147 14.86 -15.30 37.68
N GLU A 148 15.07 -16.03 36.59
CA GLU A 148 16.39 -16.39 36.05
C GLU A 148 17.22 -15.15 35.70
N ARG A 149 16.56 -14.11 35.18
CA ARG A 149 17.21 -12.85 34.81
C ARG A 149 17.35 -11.86 35.97
N LYS A 150 16.93 -12.24 37.18
CA LYS A 150 16.96 -11.39 38.38
C LYS A 150 16.21 -10.07 38.18
N ILE A 151 15.15 -10.09 37.38
CA ILE A 151 14.24 -8.95 37.20
C ILE A 151 13.35 -8.87 38.43
N ASN A 152 13.10 -7.66 38.93
CA ASN A 152 12.23 -7.49 40.08
C ASN A 152 10.76 -7.69 39.68
N ALA A 153 10.15 -8.80 40.10
CA ALA A 153 8.77 -9.14 39.73
C ALA A 153 7.74 -8.06 40.15
N SER A 154 8.00 -7.28 41.22
CA SER A 154 7.10 -6.21 41.64
C SER A 154 7.11 -4.99 40.70
N GLU A 155 8.13 -4.87 39.85
CA GLU A 155 8.31 -3.77 38.90
C GLU A 155 7.71 -4.08 37.52
N VAL A 156 7.50 -5.36 37.22
CA VAL A 156 6.94 -5.81 35.94
C VAL A 156 5.42 -5.66 35.96
N LYS A 157 4.88 -4.89 35.02
CA LYS A 157 3.43 -4.73 34.84
C LYS A 157 2.97 -5.43 33.56
N ILE A 158 2.35 -6.59 33.72
CA ILE A 158 1.67 -7.27 32.62
C ILE A 158 0.43 -6.44 32.23
N PRO A 159 0.25 -6.09 30.94
CA PRO A 159 -0.93 -5.37 30.50
C PRO A 159 -2.23 -6.11 30.85
N ALA A 160 -3.26 -5.37 31.26
CA ALA A 160 -4.57 -5.96 31.50
C ALA A 160 -5.12 -6.57 30.19
N GLY A 161 -5.63 -7.80 30.24
CA GLY A 161 -6.10 -8.48 29.02
C GLY A 161 -5.05 -9.39 28.37
N PHE A 162 -3.76 -9.27 28.74
CA PHE A 162 -2.67 -9.95 28.03
C PHE A 162 -2.80 -11.47 28.05
N THR A 163 -3.10 -12.07 29.21
CA THR A 163 -3.27 -13.52 29.32
C THR A 163 -4.46 -14.02 28.49
N GLN A 164 -5.55 -13.25 28.39
CA GLN A 164 -6.66 -13.59 27.51
C GLN A 164 -6.25 -13.57 26.03
N ILE A 165 -5.43 -12.61 25.61
CA ILE A 165 -4.91 -12.55 24.24
C ILE A 165 -4.03 -13.77 23.95
N ILE A 166 -3.13 -14.16 24.86
CA ILE A 166 -2.31 -15.38 24.70
C ILE A 166 -3.19 -16.63 24.63
N GLY A 167 -4.23 -16.72 25.48
CA GLY A 167 -5.21 -17.81 25.46
C GLY A 167 -5.97 -17.91 24.13
N ASP A 168 -6.34 -16.78 23.54
CA ASP A 168 -6.97 -16.74 22.22
C ASP A 168 -6.06 -17.29 21.12
N TYR A 169 -4.79 -16.86 21.08
CA TYR A 169 -3.82 -17.35 20.10
C TYR A 169 -3.60 -18.86 20.20
N THR A 170 -3.35 -19.37 21.41
CA THR A 170 -3.16 -20.80 21.65
C THR A 170 -4.41 -21.61 21.27
N SER A 171 -5.60 -21.11 21.57
CA SER A 171 -6.87 -21.77 21.16
C SER A 171 -7.07 -21.86 19.64
N ARG A 172 -6.49 -20.92 18.88
CA ARG A 172 -6.48 -20.90 17.40
C ARG A 172 -5.29 -21.64 16.80
N GLY A 173 -4.44 -22.26 17.62
CA GLY A 173 -3.26 -23.03 17.18
C GLY A 173 -2.00 -22.21 16.95
N TYR A 174 -1.96 -20.94 17.35
CA TYR A 174 -0.76 -20.09 17.31
C TYR A 174 0.10 -20.32 18.56
N ASN A 175 0.73 -21.49 18.61
CA ASN A 175 1.41 -21.97 19.81
C ASN A 175 2.89 -21.56 19.90
N TYR A 176 3.46 -20.95 18.87
CA TYR A 176 4.86 -20.51 18.87
C TYR A 176 4.94 -19.01 19.13
N PHE A 177 5.52 -18.62 20.27
CA PHE A 177 5.70 -17.22 20.64
C PHE A 177 7.17 -16.86 20.49
N VAL A 178 7.47 -15.96 19.56
CA VAL A 178 8.79 -15.34 19.48
C VAL A 178 8.83 -14.23 20.51
N ILE A 179 9.84 -14.30 21.35
CA ILE A 179 10.11 -13.34 22.40
C ILE A 179 11.37 -12.58 22.03
N ASP A 180 11.31 -11.26 22.08
CA ASP A 180 12.44 -10.37 21.83
C ASP A 180 12.63 -9.41 23.00
N LEU A 181 13.87 -9.29 23.50
CA LEU A 181 14.21 -8.24 24.47
C LEU A 181 14.91 -7.09 23.76
N ILE A 182 14.34 -5.90 23.92
CA ILE A 182 14.91 -4.67 23.38
C ILE A 182 15.09 -3.63 24.49
N ASN A 183 16.12 -2.80 24.35
CA ASN A 183 16.33 -1.65 25.24
C ASN A 183 15.70 -0.41 24.59
N VAL A 184 14.67 0.11 25.22
CA VAL A 184 13.90 1.27 24.76
C VAL A 184 14.30 2.49 25.59
N THR A 185 14.41 3.63 24.92
CA THR A 185 14.81 4.91 25.54
C THR A 185 13.71 5.95 25.38
N THR A 186 13.91 7.10 26.02
CA THR A 186 13.03 8.28 25.85
C THR A 186 13.13 8.93 24.48
N GLU A 187 14.14 8.59 23.68
CA GLU A 187 14.20 8.95 22.27
C GLU A 187 13.48 7.90 21.44
N GLN A 188 12.65 8.36 20.52
CA GLN A 188 12.07 7.56 19.47
C GLN A 188 13.14 6.89 18.60
N ARG A 189 13.10 5.55 18.56
CA ARG A 189 14.08 4.74 17.84
C ARG A 189 13.40 3.64 17.04
N THR A 190 14.00 3.28 15.93
CA THR A 190 13.58 2.12 15.16
C THR A 190 14.36 0.91 15.65
N VAL A 191 13.64 -0.15 15.98
CA VAL A 191 14.22 -1.45 16.28
C VAL A 191 14.77 -2.06 14.98
N ASP A 192 15.94 -2.72 15.03
CA ASP A 192 16.50 -3.38 13.85
C ASP A 192 15.48 -4.42 13.31
N PRO A 193 15.26 -4.52 11.98
CA PRO A 193 14.26 -5.43 11.46
C PRO A 193 14.60 -6.89 11.74
N ILE A 194 13.58 -7.70 12.00
CA ILE A 194 13.71 -9.15 12.17
C ILE A 194 12.96 -9.86 11.06
N LEU A 195 13.59 -10.88 10.49
CA LEU A 195 13.01 -11.81 9.52
C LEU A 195 12.54 -13.06 10.26
N TYR A 196 11.28 -13.40 10.07
CA TYR A 196 10.66 -14.65 10.50
C TYR A 196 10.29 -15.45 9.26
N ARG A 197 10.74 -16.70 9.17
CA ARG A 197 10.35 -17.63 8.10
C ARG A 197 9.69 -18.85 8.71
N PHE A 198 8.44 -19.11 8.37
CA PHE A 198 7.63 -20.16 8.99
C PHE A 198 6.61 -20.75 8.01
N LYS A 199 6.13 -21.96 8.32
CA LYS A 199 5.11 -22.66 7.53
C LYS A 199 3.72 -22.17 7.91
N ILE A 200 2.89 -21.87 6.92
CA ILE A 200 1.50 -21.47 7.09
C ILE A 200 0.73 -21.60 5.77
N ASP A 201 -0.51 -22.04 5.83
CA ASP A 201 -1.41 -22.29 4.69
C ASP A 201 -2.33 -21.10 4.35
N LYS A 202 -2.06 -19.94 4.94
CA LYS A 202 -2.74 -18.65 4.74
C LYS A 202 -1.73 -17.52 4.92
N LEU A 203 -1.96 -16.36 4.33
CA LEU A 203 -1.19 -15.16 4.67
C LEU A 203 -1.64 -14.67 6.05
N TYR A 204 -0.69 -14.31 6.91
CA TYR A 204 -0.96 -13.98 8.30
C TYR A 204 -0.24 -12.73 8.80
N TYR A 205 -0.93 -11.95 9.62
CA TYR A 205 -0.32 -10.90 10.43
C TYR A 205 -1.01 -10.74 11.79
N PRO A 206 -0.28 -10.83 12.91
CA PRO A 206 -0.85 -10.79 14.26
C PRO A 206 -1.21 -9.37 14.70
N LEU A 207 -2.32 -8.82 14.22
CA LEU A 207 -2.80 -7.50 14.64
C LEU A 207 -3.40 -7.54 16.04
N LYS A 208 -3.97 -8.66 16.48
CA LYS A 208 -4.66 -8.75 17.77
C LYS A 208 -3.72 -8.60 18.95
N ILE A 209 -2.46 -9.03 18.82
CA ILE A 209 -1.47 -8.93 19.91
C ILE A 209 -1.13 -7.48 20.22
N THR A 210 -1.23 -6.61 19.20
CA THR A 210 -1.07 -5.16 19.31
C THR A 210 -2.07 -4.55 20.30
N SER A 211 -3.31 -5.04 20.33
CA SER A 211 -4.36 -4.48 21.21
C SER A 211 -4.04 -4.57 22.71
N SER A 212 -2.99 -5.32 23.08
CA SER A 212 -2.48 -5.40 24.46
C SER A 212 -2.07 -4.04 25.03
N ILE A 213 -1.76 -3.06 24.19
CA ILE A 213 -1.39 -1.72 24.62
C ILE A 213 -2.29 -0.73 23.89
N LYS A 214 -3.11 -0.01 24.64
CA LYS A 214 -4.18 0.84 24.11
C LYS A 214 -3.66 2.23 23.76
N SER A 215 -3.31 2.48 22.50
CA SER A 215 -3.25 3.84 21.98
C SER A 215 -3.25 3.87 20.44
N ASP A 216 -2.95 5.02 19.83
CA ASP A 216 -2.96 5.18 18.39
C ASP A 216 -1.66 4.65 17.75
N THR A 217 -1.75 3.98 16.60
CA THR A 217 -0.57 3.51 15.85
C THR A 217 -0.76 3.75 14.36
N ARG A 218 0.33 3.62 13.60
CA ARG A 218 0.32 3.49 12.14
C ARG A 218 0.96 2.17 11.75
N ILE A 219 0.20 1.32 11.08
CA ILE A 219 0.68 0.04 10.54
C ILE A 219 0.74 0.14 9.03
N ASN A 220 1.87 -0.23 8.44
CA ASN A 220 2.06 -0.33 7.00
C ASN A 220 2.54 -1.74 6.66
N LEU A 221 1.72 -2.49 5.92
CA LEU A 221 2.02 -3.84 5.46
C LEU A 221 2.19 -3.86 3.95
N PHE A 222 3.30 -4.43 3.49
CA PHE A 222 3.53 -4.79 2.10
C PHE A 222 3.30 -6.28 1.94
N LEU A 223 2.15 -6.64 1.37
CA LEU A 223 1.72 -8.01 1.13
C LEU A 223 2.22 -8.44 -0.26
N LEU A 224 3.11 -9.43 -0.30
CA LEU A 224 3.72 -10.01 -1.49
C LEU A 224 3.24 -11.45 -1.65
N ALA A 225 2.46 -11.74 -2.69
CA ALA A 225 1.97 -13.10 -2.93
C ALA A 225 1.73 -13.39 -4.41
N ASN A 226 1.48 -14.66 -4.75
CA ASN A 226 1.16 -15.12 -6.12
C ASN A 226 -0.21 -14.65 -6.63
N GLY A 227 -0.95 -13.89 -5.83
CA GLY A 227 -2.19 -13.22 -6.19
C GLY A 227 -2.42 -11.99 -5.32
N ILE A 228 -3.51 -11.29 -5.58
CA ILE A 228 -3.88 -10.03 -4.92
C ILE A 228 -4.74 -10.35 -3.69
N VAL A 229 -4.39 -9.75 -2.55
CA VAL A 229 -5.23 -9.77 -1.34
C VAL A 229 -6.45 -8.88 -1.56
N MET A 230 -7.65 -9.40 -1.31
CA MET A 230 -8.88 -8.66 -1.57
C MET A 230 -9.14 -7.60 -0.51
N GLN A 231 -9.74 -6.49 -0.94
CA GLN A 231 -10.10 -5.40 -0.03
C GLN A 231 -11.06 -5.87 1.09
N GLU A 232 -11.89 -6.88 0.84
CA GLU A 232 -12.75 -7.46 1.86
C GLU A 232 -11.95 -8.10 2.99
N ASP A 233 -10.88 -8.84 2.66
CA ASP A 233 -10.00 -9.44 3.65
C ASP A 233 -9.29 -8.38 4.50
N LEU A 234 -8.81 -7.31 3.86
CA LEU A 234 -8.20 -6.17 4.56
C LEU A 234 -9.20 -5.48 5.50
N LYS A 235 -10.44 -5.23 5.04
CA LYS A 235 -11.47 -4.58 5.85
C LYS A 235 -11.86 -5.41 7.08
N ARG A 236 -11.87 -6.75 6.99
CA ARG A 236 -12.10 -7.63 8.15
C ARG A 236 -11.03 -7.40 9.23
N ALA A 237 -9.78 -7.25 8.81
CA ALA A 237 -8.66 -6.89 9.67
C ALA A 237 -8.60 -5.39 10.01
N ARG A 238 -9.64 -4.61 9.68
CA ARG A 238 -9.72 -3.13 9.82
C ARG A 238 -8.62 -2.37 9.10
N MET A 239 -7.99 -3.00 8.12
CA MET A 239 -7.00 -2.36 7.27
C MET A 239 -7.65 -1.78 6.03
N TRP A 240 -7.02 -0.76 5.50
CA TRP A 240 -7.38 -0.14 4.24
C TRP A 240 -6.27 -0.37 3.25
N GLU A 241 -6.61 -0.56 1.99
CA GLU A 241 -5.61 -0.58 0.92
C GLU A 241 -5.20 0.87 0.61
N ILE A 242 -3.91 1.16 0.52
CA ILE A 242 -3.50 2.44 -0.05
C ILE A 242 -3.81 2.38 -1.54
N ARG A 243 -4.89 3.07 -1.95
CA ARG A 243 -5.39 3.07 -3.33
C ARG A 243 -4.27 3.38 -4.28
N ASN A 244 -3.83 2.32 -4.94
CA ASN A 244 -2.88 2.39 -6.01
C ASN A 244 -3.63 2.90 -7.26
N PRO A 245 -3.15 3.93 -7.97
CA PRO A 245 -3.71 4.31 -9.27
C PRO A 245 -3.67 3.18 -10.31
N SER A 246 -2.94 2.11 -10.01
CA SER A 246 -2.78 0.92 -10.82
C SER A 246 -3.78 -0.18 -10.56
N VAL A 247 -4.15 -0.88 -11.64
CA VAL A 247 -4.91 -2.13 -11.61
C VAL A 247 -4.25 -3.16 -10.69
N TYR A 248 -2.91 -3.28 -10.77
CA TYR A 248 -2.09 -4.03 -9.81
C TYR A 248 -0.60 -3.70 -9.98
N THR A 249 0.18 -3.94 -8.92
CA THR A 249 1.65 -3.89 -8.99
C THR A 249 2.22 -5.29 -8.90
N PHE A 250 3.05 -5.67 -9.88
CA PHE A 250 3.76 -6.96 -9.90
C PHE A 250 5.28 -6.76 -9.86
N LEU A 251 5.96 -7.57 -9.05
CA LEU A 251 7.41 -7.65 -8.92
C LEU A 251 7.88 -8.99 -9.48
N SER A 252 8.87 -8.94 -10.37
CA SER A 252 9.54 -10.15 -10.89
C SER A 252 10.48 -10.76 -9.85
N LYS A 253 10.87 -12.03 -10.01
CA LYS A 253 11.88 -12.68 -9.16
C LYS A 253 13.15 -11.87 -8.94
N SER A 254 13.68 -11.23 -9.99
CA SER A 254 14.87 -10.39 -9.88
C SER A 254 14.63 -9.17 -8.99
N GLN A 255 13.47 -8.53 -9.11
CA GLN A 255 13.07 -7.41 -8.25
C GLN A 255 12.85 -7.87 -6.80
N LEU A 256 12.29 -9.06 -6.60
CA LEU A 256 12.19 -9.65 -5.26
C LEU A 256 13.58 -9.91 -4.66
N ALA A 257 14.55 -10.38 -5.46
CA ALA A 257 15.92 -10.61 -5.00
C ALA A 257 16.64 -9.31 -4.62
N GLU A 258 16.34 -8.19 -5.31
CA GLU A 258 16.80 -6.85 -4.91
C GLU A 258 16.24 -6.42 -3.54
N VAL A 259 15.00 -6.83 -3.21
CA VAL A 259 14.39 -6.58 -1.90
C VAL A 259 15.01 -7.48 -0.84
N ASN A 260 14.95 -8.79 -1.03
CA ASN A 260 15.52 -9.78 -0.12
C ASN A 260 15.66 -11.12 -0.85
N SER A 261 16.84 -11.74 -0.80
CA SER A 261 17.10 -13.01 -1.49
C SER A 261 16.20 -14.15 -0.99
N GLN A 262 15.86 -14.19 0.31
CA GLN A 262 15.00 -15.24 0.85
C GLN A 262 13.55 -15.12 0.37
N ILE A 263 13.07 -13.89 0.13
CA ILE A 263 11.75 -13.69 -0.50
C ILE A 263 11.76 -14.28 -1.92
N ALA A 264 12.83 -14.06 -2.68
CA ALA A 264 12.99 -14.62 -4.02
C ALA A 264 13.26 -16.14 -4.04
N GLU A 265 13.58 -16.76 -2.90
CA GLU A 265 13.66 -18.23 -2.79
C GLU A 265 12.27 -18.87 -2.78
N ILE A 266 11.28 -18.20 -2.19
CA ILE A 266 9.93 -18.76 -2.01
C ILE A 266 8.93 -18.27 -3.07
N LEU A 267 9.23 -17.17 -3.78
CA LEU A 267 8.39 -16.56 -4.80
C LEU A 267 9.16 -16.29 -6.10
N ASP A 268 8.61 -16.78 -7.23
CA ASP A 268 9.12 -16.49 -8.58
C ASP A 268 8.62 -15.14 -9.14
N GLY A 269 7.72 -14.50 -8.40
CA GLY A 269 7.14 -13.20 -8.69
C GLY A 269 6.01 -12.95 -7.70
N ALA A 270 5.64 -11.69 -7.50
CA ALA A 270 4.62 -11.35 -6.52
C ALA A 270 3.80 -10.15 -6.94
N TYR A 271 2.50 -10.23 -6.73
CA TYR A 271 1.64 -9.07 -6.65
C TYR A 271 1.87 -8.37 -5.31
N VAL A 272 1.82 -7.04 -5.33
CA VAL A 272 2.02 -6.21 -4.15
C VAL A 272 0.73 -5.51 -3.81
N VAL A 273 0.22 -5.78 -2.62
CA VAL A 273 -0.86 -5.01 -1.99
C VAL A 273 -0.26 -4.26 -0.81
N ASN A 274 -0.48 -2.95 -0.75
CA ASN A 274 -0.12 -2.17 0.43
C ASN A 274 -1.37 -1.95 1.28
N ALA A 275 -1.35 -2.52 2.48
CA ALA A 275 -2.40 -2.35 3.47
C ALA A 275 -1.90 -1.43 4.58
N TYR A 276 -2.76 -0.52 5.04
CA TYR A 276 -2.44 0.41 6.10
C TYR A 276 -3.53 0.46 7.16
N TYR A 277 -3.12 0.80 8.38
CA TYR A 277 -4.01 1.11 9.48
C TYR A 277 -3.51 2.38 10.16
N VAL A 278 -4.44 3.28 10.53
CA VAL A 278 -4.16 4.44 11.37
C VAL A 278 -5.30 4.55 12.37
N GLY A 279 -4.97 4.56 13.65
CA GLY A 279 -5.95 4.72 14.72
C GLY A 279 -5.62 3.90 15.96
N ASN A 280 -6.61 3.77 16.84
CA ASN A 280 -6.43 3.16 18.15
C ASN A 280 -6.36 1.62 18.11
N THR A 281 -5.26 1.06 18.59
CA THR A 281 -5.00 -0.38 18.70
C THR A 281 -6.06 -1.19 19.43
N ALA A 282 -6.86 -0.57 20.31
CA ALA A 282 -8.00 -1.24 20.95
C ALA A 282 -9.06 -1.74 19.94
N HIS A 283 -9.03 -1.23 18.71
CA HIS A 283 -9.89 -1.70 17.63
C HIS A 283 -9.33 -2.92 16.89
N LEU A 284 -8.04 -3.24 17.02
CA LEU A 284 -7.39 -4.39 16.38
C LEU A 284 -7.73 -5.68 17.14
N VAL A 285 -8.97 -6.15 16.98
CA VAL A 285 -9.51 -7.33 17.69
C VAL A 285 -9.36 -8.64 16.91
N ASP A 286 -9.01 -8.54 15.63
CA ASP A 286 -8.83 -9.65 14.69
C ASP A 286 -7.46 -9.54 14.02
N ASP A 287 -6.88 -10.68 13.66
CA ASP A 287 -5.65 -10.75 12.85
C ASP A 287 -5.95 -10.61 11.36
N LEU A 288 -4.94 -10.22 10.59
CA LEU A 288 -5.02 -10.37 9.13
C LEU A 288 -4.80 -11.84 8.79
N GLU A 289 -5.85 -12.51 8.32
CA GLU A 289 -5.78 -13.87 7.81
C GLU A 289 -6.40 -13.94 6.41
N VAL A 290 -5.60 -14.30 5.41
CA VAL A 290 -6.03 -14.35 4.00
C VAL A 290 -5.83 -15.77 3.46
N TYR A 291 -6.95 -16.44 3.18
CA TYR A 291 -6.98 -17.83 2.70
C TYR A 291 -7.03 -17.93 1.17
N LYS A 292 -7.54 -16.89 0.51
CA LYS A 292 -7.74 -16.88 -0.93
C LYS A 292 -7.19 -15.59 -1.51
N LEU A 293 -6.48 -15.73 -2.61
CA LEU A 293 -5.96 -14.61 -3.39
C LEU A 293 -6.73 -14.53 -4.71
N HIS A 294 -6.95 -13.31 -5.17
CA HIS A 294 -7.44 -13.08 -6.51
C HIS A 294 -6.29 -13.16 -7.50
N ILE A 295 -6.47 -13.97 -8.55
CA ILE A 295 -5.49 -14.09 -9.62
C ILE A 295 -5.99 -13.22 -10.77
N PRO A 296 -5.22 -12.19 -11.18
CA PRO A 296 -5.68 -11.30 -12.24
C PRO A 296 -6.02 -12.04 -13.53
N GLY A 297 -7.20 -11.77 -14.07
CA GLY A 297 -7.67 -12.36 -15.31
C GLY A 297 -7.06 -11.71 -16.56
N ILE A 298 -7.40 -12.22 -17.74
CA ILE A 298 -6.92 -11.65 -19.02
C ILE A 298 -7.31 -10.18 -19.19
N HIS A 299 -8.50 -9.79 -18.73
CA HIS A 299 -8.99 -8.43 -18.81
C HIS A 299 -8.19 -7.47 -17.93
N GLU A 300 -7.75 -7.91 -16.74
CA GLU A 300 -6.93 -7.10 -15.85
C GLU A 300 -5.50 -6.98 -16.37
N HIS A 301 -4.94 -8.03 -16.98
CA HIS A 301 -3.66 -7.96 -17.68
C HIS A 301 -3.72 -7.00 -18.89
N LEU A 302 -4.82 -7.03 -19.66
CA LEU A 302 -5.05 -6.07 -20.75
C LEU A 302 -5.23 -4.64 -20.24
N ALA A 303 -6.00 -4.45 -19.15
CA ALA A 303 -6.15 -3.15 -18.53
C ALA A 303 -4.82 -2.61 -18.01
N LYS A 304 -3.98 -3.49 -17.42
CA LYS A 304 -2.62 -3.17 -16.99
C LYS A 304 -1.71 -2.75 -18.14
N LEU A 305 -1.81 -3.39 -19.31
CA LEU A 305 -1.07 -3.01 -20.51
C LEU A 305 -1.46 -1.61 -21.02
N LEU A 306 -2.74 -1.26 -20.88
CA LEU A 306 -3.26 0.05 -21.27
C LEU A 306 -3.04 1.12 -20.20
N GLU A 307 -2.58 0.75 -19.01
CA GLU A 307 -2.42 1.69 -17.90
C GLU A 307 -1.43 2.82 -18.26
N GLY A 308 -1.82 4.06 -17.96
CA GLY A 308 -1.00 5.23 -18.25
C GLY A 308 -0.94 5.62 -19.74
N THR A 309 -1.68 4.93 -20.61
CA THR A 309 -1.89 5.36 -22.00
C THR A 309 -2.88 6.51 -22.09
N THR A 310 -2.85 7.26 -23.20
CA THR A 310 -3.80 8.35 -23.47
C THR A 310 -5.25 7.92 -23.28
N ILE A 311 -5.63 6.76 -23.83
CA ILE A 311 -7.02 6.28 -23.73
C ILE A 311 -7.39 5.91 -22.30
N TYR A 312 -6.48 5.28 -21.55
CA TYR A 312 -6.70 4.96 -20.14
C TYR A 312 -6.91 6.23 -19.32
N LEU A 313 -6.06 7.23 -19.50
CA LEU A 313 -6.18 8.51 -18.78
C LEU A 313 -7.49 9.25 -19.11
N CYS A 314 -7.96 9.21 -20.36
CA CYS A 314 -9.26 9.76 -20.73
C CYS A 314 -10.42 9.02 -20.04
N LEU A 315 -10.37 7.69 -19.98
CA LEU A 315 -11.41 6.85 -19.36
C LEU A 315 -11.38 6.92 -17.83
N SER A 316 -10.19 7.00 -17.21
CA SER A 316 -10.07 7.13 -15.76
C SER A 316 -10.62 8.48 -15.28
N ALA A 317 -10.41 9.55 -16.05
CA ALA A 317 -11.02 10.86 -15.77
C ALA A 317 -12.56 10.78 -15.81
N PHE A 318 -13.14 9.97 -16.69
CA PHE A 318 -14.58 9.72 -16.72
C PHE A 318 -15.09 9.00 -15.47
N SER A 319 -14.36 7.97 -14.99
CA SER A 319 -14.74 7.27 -13.76
C SER A 319 -14.71 8.19 -12.52
N ALA A 320 -13.77 9.13 -12.46
CA ALA A 320 -13.66 10.10 -11.37
C ALA A 320 -14.84 11.09 -11.33
N LEU A 321 -15.45 11.40 -12.48
CA LEU A 321 -16.64 12.27 -12.54
C LEU A 321 -17.89 11.65 -11.91
N ASN A 322 -17.97 10.32 -11.81
CA ASN A 322 -19.13 9.63 -11.20
C ASN A 322 -19.17 9.73 -9.66
N MET A 323 -18.18 10.37 -9.01
CA MET A 323 -18.07 10.45 -7.55
C MET A 323 -18.56 11.76 -6.90
N GLY A 324 -19.15 12.70 -7.65
CA GLY A 324 -19.93 13.81 -7.06
C GLY A 324 -19.88 15.16 -7.77
N GLY A 325 -21.07 15.76 -7.99
CA GLY A 325 -21.28 17.19 -8.28
C GLY A 325 -20.93 17.67 -9.69
N PHE A 326 -21.88 17.56 -10.62
CA PHE A 326 -21.71 17.99 -12.02
C PHE A 326 -21.45 19.49 -12.16
N THR A 327 -20.37 19.85 -12.84
CA THR A 327 -20.26 21.12 -13.56
C THR A 327 -20.16 20.86 -15.06
N LEU A 328 -20.80 21.71 -15.87
CA LEU A 328 -20.68 21.68 -17.34
C LEU A 328 -19.19 21.69 -17.76
N PHE A 329 -18.37 22.43 -17.02
CA PHE A 329 -16.94 22.53 -17.24
C PHE A 329 -16.21 21.19 -17.09
N ALA A 330 -16.47 20.44 -16.00
CA ALA A 330 -15.87 19.13 -15.78
C ALA A 330 -16.26 18.11 -16.87
N SER A 331 -17.51 18.19 -17.35
CA SER A 331 -17.98 17.36 -18.47
C SER A 331 -17.23 17.68 -19.76
N ILE A 332 -17.06 18.96 -20.09
CA ILE A 332 -16.29 19.39 -21.28
C ILE A 332 -14.84 18.90 -21.18
N MET A 333 -14.19 19.00 -20.01
CA MET A 333 -12.80 18.55 -19.84
C MET A 333 -12.60 17.06 -20.11
N VAL A 334 -13.59 16.22 -19.79
CA VAL A 334 -13.49 14.76 -19.97
C VAL A 334 -13.96 14.29 -21.34
N PHE A 335 -15.04 14.87 -21.89
CA PHE A 335 -15.57 14.43 -23.19
C PHE A 335 -14.83 15.00 -24.39
N SER A 336 -14.21 16.18 -24.27
CA SER A 336 -13.51 16.80 -25.39
C SER A 336 -12.32 15.95 -25.90
N PRO A 337 -11.45 15.38 -25.05
CA PRO A 337 -10.40 14.47 -25.53
C PRO A 337 -10.93 13.26 -26.31
N LEU A 338 -12.06 12.69 -25.87
CA LEU A 338 -12.71 11.57 -26.59
C LEU A 338 -13.19 12.00 -27.99
N LEU A 339 -13.78 13.20 -28.10
CA LEU A 339 -14.13 13.79 -29.40
C LEU A 339 -12.89 14.14 -30.23
N GLY A 340 -11.77 14.48 -29.58
CA GLY A 340 -10.48 14.70 -30.22
C GLY A 340 -10.02 13.51 -31.05
N PHE A 341 -10.21 12.27 -30.57
CA PHE A 341 -9.87 11.07 -31.35
C PHE A 341 -10.67 10.98 -32.65
N LEU A 342 -11.97 11.29 -32.59
CA LEU A 342 -12.84 11.34 -33.77
C LEU A 342 -12.43 12.45 -34.73
N ALA A 343 -12.00 13.60 -34.18
CA ALA A 343 -11.54 14.73 -34.96
C ALA A 343 -10.24 14.41 -35.72
N VAL A 344 -9.26 13.76 -35.07
CA VAL A 344 -8.03 13.27 -35.72
C VAL A 344 -8.40 12.33 -36.87
N PHE A 345 -9.26 11.34 -36.59
CA PHE A 345 -9.70 10.39 -37.60
C PHE A 345 -10.35 11.10 -38.81
N TYR A 346 -11.27 12.03 -38.54
CA TYR A 346 -11.98 12.79 -39.58
C TYR A 346 -11.05 13.65 -40.43
N ILE A 347 -10.11 14.37 -39.80
CA ILE A 347 -9.16 15.25 -40.49
C ILE A 347 -8.27 14.42 -41.41
N LEU A 348 -7.70 13.32 -40.94
CA LEU A 348 -6.84 12.46 -41.74
C LEU A 348 -7.62 11.76 -42.86
N HIS A 349 -8.82 11.27 -42.57
CA HIS A 349 -9.72 10.69 -43.58
C HIS A 349 -9.98 11.67 -44.73
N ARG A 350 -10.28 12.93 -44.39
CA ARG A 350 -10.54 14.00 -45.36
C ARG A 350 -9.27 14.41 -46.11
N ALA A 351 -8.12 14.45 -45.43
CA ALA A 351 -6.83 14.76 -46.05
C ALA A 351 -6.46 13.73 -47.13
N ILE A 352 -6.60 12.43 -46.85
CA ILE A 352 -6.29 11.36 -47.82
C ILE A 352 -7.26 11.36 -49.01
N LYS A 353 -8.54 11.72 -48.78
CA LYS A 353 -9.52 11.87 -49.86
C LYS A 353 -9.34 13.16 -50.67
N SER A 354 -8.51 14.10 -50.21
CA SER A 354 -8.27 15.35 -50.90
C SER A 354 -7.73 15.11 -52.31
N PRO A 355 -8.18 15.87 -53.32
CA PRO A 355 -7.64 15.78 -54.68
C PRO A 355 -6.15 16.14 -54.75
N LYS A 356 -5.60 16.80 -53.72
CA LYS A 356 -4.17 17.12 -53.60
C LYS A 356 -3.28 15.91 -53.31
N VAL A 357 -3.84 14.79 -52.88
CA VAL A 357 -3.08 13.56 -52.56
C VAL A 357 -3.09 12.63 -53.77
N GLU A 358 -1.90 12.41 -54.33
CA GLU A 358 -1.72 11.72 -55.61
C GLU A 358 -1.74 10.18 -55.44
N ILE A 359 -2.93 9.61 -55.23
CA ILE A 359 -3.14 8.14 -55.21
C ILE A 359 -3.96 7.76 -56.44
N ARG A 360 -3.32 7.28 -57.52
CA ARG A 360 -3.98 6.98 -58.81
C ARG A 360 -5.11 5.96 -58.71
N ASN A 361 -4.99 4.96 -57.85
CA ASN A 361 -6.00 3.90 -57.72
C ASN A 361 -7.09 4.29 -56.71
N ALA A 362 -8.31 4.50 -57.19
CA ALA A 362 -9.46 4.90 -56.38
C ALA A 362 -9.85 3.88 -55.29
N LYS A 363 -9.71 2.58 -55.57
CA LYS A 363 -10.01 1.51 -54.60
C LYS A 363 -8.99 1.53 -53.46
N ILE A 364 -7.70 1.64 -53.79
CA ILE A 364 -6.61 1.77 -52.80
C ILE A 364 -6.79 3.04 -51.96
N ARG A 365 -7.10 4.18 -52.59
CA ARG A 365 -7.37 5.44 -51.89
C ARG A 365 -8.50 5.30 -50.87
N LYS A 366 -9.58 4.60 -51.22
CA LYS A 366 -10.70 4.33 -50.30
C LYS A 366 -10.21 3.56 -49.07
N TYR A 367 -9.51 2.44 -49.23
CA TYR A 367 -9.00 1.66 -48.10
C TYR A 367 -8.03 2.45 -47.23
N LEU A 368 -7.05 3.13 -47.85
CA LEU A 368 -6.09 3.96 -47.11
C LEU A 368 -6.76 5.07 -46.31
N SER A 369 -7.84 5.66 -46.83
CA SER A 369 -8.58 6.70 -46.12
C SER A 369 -9.25 6.22 -44.82
N TYR A 370 -9.41 4.91 -44.60
CA TYR A 370 -9.91 4.37 -43.33
C TYR A 370 -8.80 3.76 -42.48
N ILE A 371 -7.90 3.00 -43.12
CA ILE A 371 -6.84 2.27 -42.42
C ILE A 371 -5.84 3.24 -41.79
N VAL A 372 -5.34 4.22 -42.54
CA VAL A 372 -4.30 5.14 -42.04
C VAL A 372 -4.83 5.98 -40.87
N PRO A 373 -6.01 6.62 -40.95
CA PRO A 373 -6.54 7.34 -39.80
C PRO A 373 -6.81 6.45 -38.60
N ALA A 374 -7.36 5.24 -38.80
CA ALA A 374 -7.58 4.30 -37.70
C ALA A 374 -6.27 3.95 -36.98
N LEU A 375 -5.23 3.61 -37.75
CA LEU A 375 -3.92 3.26 -37.20
C LEU A 375 -3.30 4.44 -36.44
N VAL A 376 -3.36 5.66 -36.98
CA VAL A 376 -2.86 6.86 -36.30
C VAL A 376 -3.64 7.14 -35.01
N THR A 377 -4.98 7.03 -35.03
CA THR A 377 -5.81 7.21 -33.83
C THR A 377 -5.48 6.16 -32.77
N ILE A 378 -5.26 4.90 -33.15
CA ILE A 378 -4.82 3.83 -32.24
C ILE A 378 -3.44 4.15 -31.66
N LEU A 379 -2.48 4.58 -32.49
CA LEU A 379 -1.14 4.95 -32.01
C LEU A 379 -1.20 6.08 -30.99
N ILE A 380 -2.01 7.13 -31.24
CA ILE A 380 -2.21 8.23 -30.28
C ILE A 380 -2.87 7.72 -28.99
N ALA A 381 -3.86 6.84 -29.11
CA ALA A 381 -4.57 6.26 -27.96
C ALA A 381 -3.64 5.46 -27.05
N LEU A 382 -2.61 4.82 -27.62
CA LEU A 382 -1.64 3.99 -26.91
C LEU A 382 -0.36 4.72 -26.50
N LEU A 383 -0.23 6.03 -26.74
CA LEU A 383 0.92 6.81 -26.25
C LEU A 383 0.97 6.74 -24.72
N PRO A 384 2.11 6.37 -24.10
CA PRO A 384 2.24 6.31 -22.65
C PRO A 384 2.90 7.57 -22.05
N GLY A 385 2.79 7.73 -20.73
CA GLY A 385 3.59 8.66 -19.94
C GLY A 385 3.40 10.14 -20.33
N ILE A 386 4.49 10.89 -20.50
CA ILE A 386 4.40 12.33 -20.80
C ILE A 386 3.76 12.61 -22.17
N LEU A 387 3.96 11.71 -23.13
CA LEU A 387 3.33 11.81 -24.46
C LEU A 387 1.82 11.62 -24.36
N ALA A 388 1.35 10.74 -23.47
CA ALA A 388 -0.07 10.61 -23.17
C ALA A 388 -0.64 11.95 -22.71
N PHE A 389 -0.01 12.59 -21.72
CA PHE A 389 -0.46 13.87 -21.18
C PHE A 389 -0.49 14.99 -22.24
N MET A 390 0.57 15.13 -23.04
CA MET A 390 0.60 16.12 -24.12
C MET A 390 -0.49 15.85 -25.16
N SER A 391 -0.71 14.57 -25.50
CA SER A 391 -1.73 14.20 -26.48
C SER A 391 -3.14 14.49 -25.97
N ILE A 392 -3.43 14.31 -24.67
CA ILE A 392 -4.72 14.68 -24.07
C ILE A 392 -5.00 16.16 -24.26
N PHE A 393 -4.01 17.03 -24.04
CA PHE A 393 -4.17 18.47 -24.23
C PHE A 393 -4.50 18.80 -25.69
N ILE A 394 -3.79 18.22 -26.66
CA ILE A 394 -4.06 18.41 -28.09
C ILE A 394 -5.46 17.89 -28.45
N LEU A 395 -5.81 16.68 -27.99
CA LEU A 395 -7.10 16.06 -28.22
C LEU A 395 -8.25 16.87 -27.60
N PHE A 396 -8.03 17.49 -26.44
CA PHE A 396 -8.99 18.39 -25.82
C PHE A 396 -9.36 19.55 -26.76
N PHE A 397 -8.39 20.34 -27.23
CA PHE A 397 -8.67 21.47 -28.12
C PHE A 397 -9.29 21.01 -29.43
N LEU A 398 -8.76 19.93 -30.00
CA LEU A 398 -9.27 19.39 -31.26
C LEU A 398 -10.72 18.92 -31.11
N GLY A 399 -11.06 18.30 -29.98
CA GLY A 399 -12.40 17.87 -29.65
C GLY A 399 -13.38 19.02 -29.47
N VAL A 400 -12.99 20.09 -28.78
CA VAL A 400 -13.81 21.31 -28.64
C VAL A 400 -14.10 21.92 -30.02
N VAL A 401 -13.07 22.10 -30.85
CA VAL A 401 -13.21 22.64 -32.21
C VAL A 401 -14.09 21.75 -33.06
N PHE A 402 -13.93 20.43 -32.96
CA PHE A 402 -14.72 19.47 -33.72
C PHE A 402 -16.18 19.44 -33.29
N ALA A 403 -16.46 19.53 -31.99
CA ALA A 403 -17.81 19.65 -31.45
C ALA A 403 -18.52 20.90 -32.00
N LEU A 404 -17.84 22.06 -31.97
CA LEU A 404 -18.35 23.31 -32.55
C LEU A 404 -18.59 23.20 -34.06
N TYR A 405 -17.66 22.59 -34.79
CA TYR A 405 -17.80 22.35 -36.23
C TYR A 405 -19.03 21.49 -36.55
N ILE A 406 -19.26 20.40 -35.80
CA ILE A 406 -20.44 19.56 -35.98
C ILE A 406 -21.71 20.34 -35.63
N ALA A 407 -21.72 21.06 -34.50
CA ALA A 407 -22.88 21.85 -34.07
C ALA A 407 -23.30 22.88 -35.13
N VAL A 408 -22.35 23.66 -35.66
CA VAL A 408 -22.61 24.62 -36.74
C VAL A 408 -23.15 23.89 -37.98
N LYS A 409 -22.54 22.78 -38.39
CA LYS A 409 -22.95 22.04 -39.59
C LYS A 409 -24.33 21.38 -39.46
N VAL A 410 -24.73 20.98 -38.26
CA VAL A 410 -26.05 20.39 -37.98
C VAL A 410 -27.12 21.47 -37.87
N ILE A 411 -26.84 22.56 -37.16
CA ILE A 411 -27.79 23.68 -36.94
C ILE A 411 -28.02 24.47 -38.23
N PHE A 412 -26.95 24.78 -38.97
CA PHE A 412 -27.02 25.56 -40.22
C PHE A 412 -27.08 24.67 -41.45
N LYS A 413 -27.51 23.41 -41.32
CA LYS A 413 -27.71 22.54 -42.47
C LYS A 413 -28.83 23.17 -43.32
N PRO A 414 -28.59 23.55 -44.59
CA PRO A 414 -29.65 24.05 -45.43
C PRO A 414 -30.71 22.95 -45.53
N GLN A 415 -31.95 23.27 -45.11
CA GLN A 415 -33.09 22.42 -45.43
C GLN A 415 -33.16 22.39 -46.96
N LYS A 416 -32.88 21.22 -47.52
CA LYS A 416 -33.08 20.95 -48.94
C LYS A 416 -34.52 20.56 -49.17
#